data_AF-A0AAN6K6F9-F1
#
_entry.id   AF-A0AAN6K6F9-F1
#
_cell.length_a   1.000
_cell.length_b   1.000
_cell.length_c   1.000
_cell.angle_alpha   90.00
_cell.angle_beta   90.00
_cell.angle_gamma   90.00
#
_symmetry.space_group_name_H-M   'P 1'
#
loop_
_entity.id
_entity.type
_entity.pdbx_description
1 polymer ?
#
loop_
_entity_poly.entity_id
_entity_poly.type
_entity_poly.pdbx_seq_one_letter_code
_entity_poly.pdbx_strand_id
1 'polypeptide(L)'
;MFIVGRTIAGIGCSGISTGALTIISAVLPGKAQAQVLGIAQGLGQIGLAVGPIIGGALTDYASWRWCFYINLPAGAVVGILLLRFHIPEPEPKKPAREVLGTAVKSLDLPGFALVSPAVIMLLLGLQFGGNEHPWSSSVVIGLLCGAAVTFVCFLVWERRQGDEAMVPFALLTNKIIWSAAGNMAFVLASILVADFYLSIYFQAVHNDSPLMSGVHLLPTCLGIVLFTIISGVMIGKLGYYLPWTVSGSAISAIGYGLLSLLSPTTPAAQWIGFQVLYGVGSGCTTIPGYIAVQNLVPAAQIPTAMAIVIFCQGMGGAVFLIVANAVFSNSLRHQLRLQSSKIGVAPDAVVNAGARGLRQLIPDGERLAVVLRAYTDSIDNVMYVGVGVACVAFAFAWGLGFKDIRKVKAMNNAQTTESVAAKEKDPEAGS
;
A
#
# COMPACT_ATOMS: atom_id res chain seq x y z
N MET A 1 16.90 -14.77 -8.72
CA MET A 1 17.55 -13.45 -8.50
C MET A 1 16.55 -12.35 -8.15
N PHE A 2 15.51 -12.09 -8.96
CA PHE A 2 14.57 -10.98 -8.72
C PHE A 2 13.80 -11.08 -7.38
N ILE A 3 13.30 -12.27 -7.03
CA ILE A 3 12.58 -12.50 -5.76
C ILE A 3 13.49 -12.21 -4.55
N VAL A 4 14.69 -12.79 -4.51
CA VAL A 4 15.67 -12.56 -3.44
C VAL A 4 16.04 -11.07 -3.33
N GLY A 5 16.27 -10.39 -4.46
CA GLY A 5 16.53 -8.95 -4.47
C GLY A 5 15.37 -8.14 -3.91
N ARG A 6 14.12 -8.52 -4.22
CA ARG A 6 12.91 -7.91 -3.64
C ARG A 6 12.78 -8.17 -2.15
N THR A 7 13.16 -9.36 -1.67
CA THR A 7 13.22 -9.66 -0.24
C THR A 7 14.21 -8.74 0.48
N ILE A 8 15.42 -8.58 -0.04
CA ILE A 8 16.44 -7.69 0.54
C ILE A 8 15.95 -6.23 0.53
N ALA A 9 15.38 -5.78 -0.59
CA ALA A 9 14.84 -4.42 -0.70
C ALA A 9 13.67 -4.17 0.27
N GLY A 10 12.81 -5.17 0.48
CA GLY A 10 11.71 -5.11 1.46
C GLY A 10 12.23 -4.97 2.89
N ILE A 11 13.24 -5.76 3.27
CA ILE A 11 13.91 -5.65 4.58
C ILE A 11 14.52 -4.25 4.75
N GLY A 12 15.22 -3.75 3.73
CA GLY A 12 15.79 -2.40 3.73
C GLY A 12 14.73 -1.31 3.87
N CYS A 13 13.62 -1.41 3.14
CA CYS A 13 12.50 -0.47 3.22
C CYS A 13 11.91 -0.41 4.63
N SER A 14 11.64 -1.57 5.26
CA SER A 14 11.14 -1.64 6.63
C SER A 14 12.10 -0.98 7.63
N GLY A 15 13.40 -1.22 7.48
CA GLY A 15 14.45 -0.63 8.33
C GLY A 15 14.54 0.89 8.18
N ILE A 16 14.48 1.39 6.94
CA ILE A 16 14.50 2.84 6.66
C ILE A 16 13.26 3.52 7.22
N SER A 17 12.06 2.98 6.99
CA SER A 17 10.80 3.56 7.46
C SER A 17 10.73 3.63 8.99
N THR A 18 11.08 2.54 9.67
CA THR A 18 11.04 2.46 11.14
C THR A 18 12.19 3.24 11.78
N GLY A 19 13.38 3.16 11.20
CA GLY A 19 14.56 3.90 11.65
C GLY A 19 14.38 5.40 11.52
N ALA A 20 13.82 5.88 10.41
CA ALA A 20 13.53 7.31 10.22
C ALA A 20 12.56 7.84 11.28
N LEU A 21 11.48 7.10 11.58
CA LEU A 21 10.53 7.46 12.64
C LEU A 21 11.23 7.53 14.02
N THR A 22 12.09 6.55 14.31
CA THR A 22 12.85 6.49 15.57
C THR A 22 13.78 7.69 15.71
N ILE A 23 14.55 8.02 14.67
CA ILE A 23 15.46 9.18 14.66
C ILE A 23 14.68 10.48 14.84
N ILE A 24 13.56 10.65 14.11
CA ILE A 24 12.71 11.84 14.24
C ILE A 24 12.19 11.98 15.68
N SER A 25 11.78 10.87 16.29
CA SER A 25 11.26 10.87 17.66
C SER A 25 12.33 11.23 18.71
N ALA A 26 13.59 10.88 18.45
CA ALA A 26 14.72 11.13 19.34
C ALA A 26 15.23 12.58 19.29
N VAL A 27 15.23 13.20 18.11
CA VAL A 27 15.88 14.51 17.89
C VAL A 27 14.91 15.69 18.02
N LEU A 28 13.62 15.49 17.76
CA LEU A 28 12.66 16.58 17.67
C LEU A 28 11.63 16.55 18.81
N PRO A 29 11.21 17.72 19.32
CA PRO A 29 10.06 17.82 20.22
C PRO A 29 8.75 17.53 19.47
N GLY A 30 7.73 17.01 20.18
CA GLY A 30 6.52 16.41 19.57
C GLY A 30 5.78 17.24 18.51
N LYS A 31 5.76 18.58 18.63
CA LYS A 31 5.16 19.46 17.60
C LYS A 31 5.95 19.47 16.29
N ALA A 32 7.28 19.44 16.36
CA ALA A 32 8.17 19.39 15.19
C ALA A 32 8.21 17.99 14.58
N GLN A 33 8.08 16.92 15.39
CA GLN A 33 7.98 15.54 14.89
C GLN A 33 6.84 15.38 13.89
N ALA A 34 5.64 15.86 14.23
CA ALA A 34 4.47 15.79 13.34
C ALA A 34 4.69 16.55 12.02
N GLN A 35 5.40 17.67 12.04
CA GLN A 35 5.73 18.44 10.84
C GLN A 35 6.72 17.69 9.95
N VAL A 36 7.81 17.16 10.52
CA VAL A 36 8.83 16.43 9.74
C VAL A 36 8.28 15.10 9.22
N LEU A 37 7.47 14.39 10.00
CA LEU A 37 6.75 13.21 9.51
C LEU A 37 5.79 13.57 8.37
N GLY A 38 5.07 14.69 8.48
CA GLY A 38 4.22 15.20 7.41
C GLY A 38 5.00 15.48 6.12
N ILE A 39 6.17 16.12 6.21
CA ILE A 39 7.06 16.38 5.06
C ILE A 39 7.58 15.07 4.48
N ALA A 40 8.05 14.14 5.32
CA ALA A 40 8.58 12.85 4.88
C ALA A 40 7.52 12.02 4.14
N GLN A 41 6.30 11.95 4.69
CA GLN A 41 5.17 11.29 4.02
C GLN A 41 4.78 12.01 2.73
N GLY A 42 4.76 13.35 2.71
CA GLY A 42 4.52 14.14 1.51
C GLY A 42 5.52 13.87 0.39
N LEU A 43 6.82 13.82 0.71
CA LEU A 43 7.87 13.44 -0.24
C LEU A 43 7.70 12.00 -0.74
N GLY A 44 7.33 11.06 0.15
CA GLY A 44 7.01 9.69 -0.22
C GLY A 44 5.88 9.61 -1.25
N GLN A 45 4.83 10.41 -1.08
CA GLN A 45 3.69 10.47 -2.01
C GLN A 45 4.04 11.11 -3.34
N ILE A 46 4.90 12.14 -3.35
CA ILE A 46 5.46 12.70 -4.59
C ILE A 46 6.30 11.63 -5.31
N GLY A 47 7.10 10.86 -4.56
CA GLY A 47 7.87 9.74 -5.10
C GLY A 47 6.98 8.68 -5.74
N LEU A 48 5.87 8.30 -5.09
CA LEU A 48 4.88 7.37 -5.62
C LEU A 48 4.24 7.90 -6.92
N ALA A 49 3.92 9.19 -6.96
CA ALA A 49 3.33 9.87 -8.12
C ALA A 49 4.29 10.02 -9.32
N VAL A 50 5.56 10.32 -9.08
CA VAL A 50 6.56 10.52 -10.14
C VAL A 50 7.19 9.18 -10.56
N GLY A 51 7.05 8.15 -9.74
CA GLY A 51 7.59 6.79 -9.95
C GLY A 51 7.30 6.20 -11.33
N PRO A 52 6.05 6.20 -11.84
CA PRO A 52 5.72 5.68 -13.17
C PRO A 52 6.46 6.41 -14.31
N ILE A 53 6.66 7.73 -14.20
CA ILE A 53 7.33 8.54 -15.24
C ILE A 53 8.82 8.27 -15.27
N ILE A 54 9.47 8.31 -14.10
CA ILE A 54 10.90 8.00 -13.99
C ILE A 54 11.14 6.54 -14.40
N GLY A 55 10.33 5.61 -13.89
CA GLY A 55 10.41 4.20 -14.25
C GLY A 55 10.18 3.95 -15.74
N GLY A 56 9.23 4.64 -16.35
CA GLY A 56 8.96 4.61 -17.78
C GLY A 56 10.14 5.14 -18.60
N ALA A 57 10.67 6.32 -18.25
CA ALA A 57 11.84 6.92 -18.90
C ALA A 57 13.07 6.01 -18.83
N LEU A 58 13.37 5.45 -17.65
CA LEU A 58 14.48 4.52 -17.46
C LEU A 58 14.30 3.24 -18.27
N THR A 59 13.07 2.76 -18.40
CA THR A 59 12.75 1.55 -19.18
C THR A 59 12.89 1.78 -20.67
N ASP A 60 12.49 2.96 -21.17
CA ASP A 60 12.51 3.31 -22.60
C ASP A 60 13.90 3.66 -23.10
N TYR A 61 14.66 4.47 -22.34
CA TYR A 61 15.93 5.01 -22.81
C TYR A 61 17.17 4.24 -22.34
N ALA A 62 17.05 3.42 -21.30
CA ALA A 62 18.19 2.67 -20.76
C ALA A 62 17.89 1.17 -20.66
N SER A 63 17.25 0.76 -19.57
CA SER A 63 16.83 -0.61 -19.33
C SER A 63 15.98 -0.63 -18.06
N TRP A 64 15.01 -1.54 -18.00
CA TRP A 64 14.23 -1.80 -16.78
C TRP A 64 15.09 -2.07 -15.53
N ARG A 65 16.35 -2.49 -15.69
CA ARG A 65 17.31 -2.70 -14.58
C ARG A 65 17.64 -1.40 -13.83
N TRP A 66 17.64 -0.27 -14.52
CA TRP A 66 17.95 1.04 -13.91
C TRP A 66 16.91 1.51 -12.90
N CYS A 67 15.67 1.00 -12.99
CA CYS A 67 14.66 1.20 -11.95
C CYS A 67 15.10 0.68 -10.58
N PHE A 68 16.06 -0.27 -10.54
CA PHE A 68 16.67 -0.74 -9.31
C PHE A 68 17.94 0.04 -8.96
N TYR A 69 18.82 0.26 -9.95
CA TYR A 69 20.12 0.91 -9.72
C TYR A 69 20.02 2.36 -9.27
N ILE A 70 18.96 3.10 -9.65
CA ILE A 70 18.75 4.48 -9.21
C ILE A 70 18.68 4.62 -7.68
N ASN A 71 18.27 3.56 -6.97
CA ASN A 71 18.19 3.56 -5.51
C ASN A 71 19.56 3.40 -4.83
N LEU A 72 20.56 2.83 -5.52
CA LEU A 72 21.88 2.55 -4.93
C LEU A 72 22.65 3.84 -4.59
N PRO A 73 22.77 4.85 -5.48
CA PRO A 73 23.41 6.13 -5.14
C PRO A 73 22.70 6.86 -4.00
N ALA A 74 21.36 6.88 -4.01
CA ALA A 74 20.58 7.51 -2.94
C ALA A 74 20.82 6.82 -1.59
N GLY A 75 20.82 5.48 -1.58
CA GLY A 75 21.16 4.69 -0.40
C GLY A 75 22.60 4.92 0.08
N ALA A 76 23.56 5.07 -0.83
CA ALA A 76 24.95 5.39 -0.49
C ALA A 76 25.08 6.76 0.17
N VAL A 77 24.42 7.80 -0.36
CA VAL A 77 24.39 9.14 0.25
C VAL A 77 23.82 9.09 1.66
N VAL A 78 22.66 8.44 1.85
CA VAL A 78 22.06 8.27 3.18
C VAL A 78 23.00 7.50 4.12
N GLY A 79 23.64 6.43 3.64
CA GLY A 79 24.62 5.66 4.40
C GLY A 79 25.81 6.50 4.86
N ILE A 80 26.36 7.35 3.97
CA ILE A 80 27.45 8.27 4.31
C ILE A 80 27.00 9.28 5.38
N LEU A 81 25.80 9.85 5.25
CA LEU A 81 25.26 10.78 6.24
C LEU A 81 25.10 10.12 7.62
N LEU A 82 24.57 8.89 7.66
CA LEU A 82 24.42 8.13 8.91
C LEU A 82 25.77 7.77 9.55
N LEU A 83 26.81 7.56 8.76
CA LEU A 83 28.17 7.33 9.28
C LEU A 83 28.83 8.62 9.78
N ARG A 84 28.48 9.78 9.22
CA ARG A 84 29.15 11.06 9.51
C ARG A 84 28.51 11.85 10.65
N PHE A 85 27.19 11.72 10.84
CA PHE A 85 26.44 12.45 11.85
C PHE A 85 26.12 11.55 13.04
N HIS A 86 26.39 12.06 14.25
CA HIS A 86 26.01 11.38 15.48
C HIS A 86 24.52 11.62 15.75
N ILE A 87 23.73 10.55 15.76
CA ILE A 87 22.30 10.60 16.10
C ILE A 87 22.18 10.59 17.63
N PRO A 88 21.50 11.58 18.24
CA PRO A 88 21.22 11.60 19.67
C PRO A 88 20.52 10.32 20.11
N GLU A 89 21.07 9.66 21.11
CA GLU A 89 20.55 8.40 21.66
C GLU A 89 19.71 8.72 22.91
N PRO A 90 18.37 8.51 22.87
CA PRO A 90 17.50 8.81 24.03
C PRO A 90 17.80 7.93 25.23
N GLU A 91 18.31 6.71 25.00
CA GLU A 91 18.76 5.79 26.03
C GLU A 91 20.18 5.30 25.73
N PRO A 92 21.03 5.10 26.75
CA PRO A 92 22.37 4.58 26.57
C PRO A 92 22.33 3.17 25.95
N LYS A 93 23.06 2.97 24.85
CA LYS A 93 23.20 1.65 24.20
C LYS A 93 23.69 0.61 25.20
N LYS A 94 22.84 -0.38 25.48
CA LYS A 94 23.28 -1.63 26.12
C LYS A 94 24.39 -2.25 25.25
N PRO A 95 25.41 -2.90 25.84
CA PRO A 95 26.46 -3.58 25.09
C PRO A 95 25.88 -4.47 23.99
N ALA A 96 26.49 -4.48 22.79
CA ALA A 96 25.99 -5.27 21.66
C ALA A 96 25.77 -6.76 22.00
N ARG A 97 26.56 -7.29 22.95
CA ARG A 97 26.44 -8.66 23.47
C ARG A 97 25.22 -8.86 24.38
N GLU A 98 24.86 -7.86 25.17
CA GLU A 98 23.59 -7.85 25.94
C GLU A 98 22.40 -7.68 25.03
N VAL A 99 22.48 -6.80 24.02
CA VAL A 99 21.41 -6.60 23.03
C VAL A 99 21.22 -7.85 22.19
N LEU A 100 22.27 -8.54 21.73
CA LEU A 100 22.13 -9.81 21.01
C LEU A 100 21.57 -10.94 21.90
N GLY A 101 21.95 -10.96 23.19
CA GLY A 101 21.44 -11.92 24.17
C GLY A 101 19.98 -11.66 24.60
N THR A 102 19.54 -10.40 24.61
CA THR A 102 18.16 -10.01 24.93
C THR A 102 17.28 -9.87 23.71
N ALA A 103 17.80 -9.54 22.53
CA ALA A 103 17.03 -9.39 21.29
C ALA A 103 16.31 -10.68 20.90
N VAL A 104 16.89 -11.84 21.15
CA VAL A 104 16.22 -13.13 20.93
C VAL A 104 15.04 -13.35 21.90
N LYS A 105 15.08 -12.75 23.09
CA LYS A 105 13.97 -12.76 24.07
C LYS A 105 12.98 -11.61 23.88
N SER A 106 13.42 -10.46 23.37
CA SER A 106 12.61 -9.25 23.18
C SER A 106 11.91 -9.21 21.82
N LEU A 107 12.38 -9.98 20.85
CA LEU A 107 11.74 -10.15 19.54
C LEU A 107 10.93 -11.45 19.55
N ASP A 108 9.67 -11.37 19.14
CA ASP A 108 8.84 -12.54 18.92
C ASP A 108 9.23 -13.28 17.62
N LEU A 109 10.40 -13.91 17.65
CA LEU A 109 10.93 -14.71 16.54
C LEU A 109 10.01 -15.89 16.18
N PRO A 110 9.41 -16.63 17.15
CA PRO A 110 8.44 -17.66 16.81
C PRO A 110 7.19 -17.10 16.14
N GLY A 111 6.66 -15.97 16.60
CA GLY A 111 5.54 -15.29 15.96
C GLY A 111 5.86 -14.90 14.51
N PHE A 112 7.04 -14.30 14.29
CA PHE A 112 7.53 -13.97 12.95
C PHE A 112 7.69 -15.21 12.05
N ALA A 113 8.25 -16.30 12.59
CA ALA A 113 8.44 -17.56 11.88
C ALA A 113 7.12 -18.27 11.54
N LEU A 114 6.00 -17.93 12.18
CA LEU A 114 4.67 -18.44 11.85
C LEU A 114 3.96 -17.53 10.83
N VAL A 115 3.95 -16.21 11.07
CA VAL A 115 3.20 -15.28 10.21
C VAL A 115 3.83 -15.12 8.82
N SER A 116 5.17 -15.10 8.72
CA SER A 116 5.85 -14.86 7.44
C SER A 116 5.59 -15.99 6.43
N PRO A 117 5.77 -17.29 6.77
CA PRO A 117 5.39 -18.38 5.88
C PRO A 117 3.90 -18.42 5.57
N ALA A 118 3.02 -18.09 6.54
CA ALA A 118 1.59 -18.04 6.31
C ALA A 118 1.22 -17.03 5.21
N VAL A 119 1.79 -15.82 5.27
CA VAL A 119 1.61 -14.79 4.24
C VAL A 119 2.19 -15.24 2.89
N ILE A 120 3.40 -15.81 2.88
CA ILE A 120 4.03 -16.29 1.64
C ILE A 120 3.17 -17.37 0.96
N MET A 121 2.70 -18.36 1.73
CA MET A 121 1.85 -19.43 1.22
C MET A 121 0.51 -18.90 0.70
N LEU A 122 -0.09 -17.94 1.40
CA LEU A 122 -1.34 -17.30 0.97
C LEU A 122 -1.14 -16.59 -0.39
N LEU A 123 -0.11 -15.75 -0.50
CA LEU A 123 0.16 -14.98 -1.72
C LEU A 123 0.54 -15.90 -2.88
N LEU A 124 1.35 -16.94 -2.65
CA LEU A 124 1.70 -17.92 -3.69
C LEU A 124 0.49 -18.74 -4.13
N GLY A 125 -0.36 -19.18 -3.20
CA GLY A 125 -1.58 -19.90 -3.51
C GLY A 125 -2.51 -19.08 -4.40
N LEU A 126 -2.71 -17.80 -4.07
CA LEU A 126 -3.50 -16.86 -4.87
C LEU A 126 -2.85 -16.55 -6.22
N GLN A 127 -1.52 -16.43 -6.28
CA GLN A 127 -0.79 -16.12 -7.51
C GLN A 127 -0.81 -17.26 -8.52
N PHE A 128 -0.63 -18.50 -8.05
CA PHE A 128 -0.63 -19.69 -8.89
C PHE A 128 -2.04 -20.14 -9.30
N GLY A 129 -3.03 -19.94 -8.43
CA GLY A 129 -4.43 -20.30 -8.67
C GLY A 129 -5.00 -19.63 -9.92
N GLY A 130 -5.44 -20.44 -10.89
CA GLY A 130 -6.04 -19.98 -12.15
C GLY A 130 -5.06 -19.46 -13.20
N ASN A 131 -3.79 -19.22 -12.84
CA ASN A 131 -2.75 -18.76 -13.76
C ASN A 131 -1.87 -19.92 -14.25
N GLU A 132 -1.06 -20.48 -13.34
CA GLU A 132 -0.13 -21.59 -13.61
C GLU A 132 -0.74 -22.95 -13.28
N HIS A 133 -1.55 -23.01 -12.22
CA HIS A 133 -2.21 -24.22 -11.77
C HIS A 133 -3.74 -24.01 -11.65
N PRO A 134 -4.56 -25.02 -11.98
CA PRO A 134 -5.99 -24.97 -11.67
C PRO A 134 -6.22 -24.75 -10.17
N TRP A 135 -7.32 -24.07 -9.81
CA TRP A 135 -7.71 -23.89 -8.41
C TRP A 135 -7.90 -25.20 -7.64
N SER A 136 -8.23 -26.29 -8.34
CA SER A 136 -8.36 -27.64 -7.78
C SER A 136 -7.02 -28.39 -7.63
N SER A 137 -5.90 -27.79 -8.02
CA SER A 137 -4.57 -28.41 -7.91
C SER A 137 -4.19 -28.62 -6.44
N SER A 138 -3.55 -29.75 -6.16
CA SER A 138 -3.00 -30.06 -4.84
C SER A 138 -2.00 -29.02 -4.35
N VAL A 139 -1.26 -28.38 -5.28
CA VAL A 139 -0.31 -27.29 -4.96
C VAL A 139 -1.05 -26.07 -4.41
N VAL A 140 -2.11 -25.62 -5.10
CA VAL A 140 -2.88 -24.42 -4.71
C VAL A 140 -3.63 -24.67 -3.41
N ILE A 141 -4.34 -25.79 -3.31
CA ILE A 141 -5.07 -26.17 -2.09
C ILE A 141 -4.11 -26.37 -0.92
N GLY A 142 -2.97 -27.04 -1.14
CA GLY A 142 -1.94 -27.24 -0.12
C GLY A 142 -1.37 -25.93 0.41
N LEU A 143 -1.10 -24.96 -0.46
CA LEU A 143 -0.64 -23.63 -0.06
C LEU A 143 -1.70 -22.86 0.73
N LEU A 144 -2.97 -22.88 0.30
CA LEU A 144 -4.05 -22.17 1.00
C LEU A 144 -4.38 -22.80 2.36
N CYS A 145 -4.46 -24.13 2.43
CA CYS A 145 -4.66 -24.85 3.70
C CYS A 145 -3.45 -24.67 4.62
N GLY A 146 -2.23 -24.76 4.10
CA GLY A 146 -1.00 -24.53 4.85
C GLY A 146 -0.93 -23.11 5.42
N ALA A 147 -1.30 -22.10 4.62
CA ALA A 147 -1.43 -20.72 5.07
C ALA A 147 -2.45 -20.59 6.22
N ALA A 148 -3.64 -21.17 6.06
CA ALA A 148 -4.69 -21.12 7.07
C ALA A 148 -4.26 -21.79 8.38
N VAL A 149 -3.69 -23.01 8.32
CA VAL A 149 -3.22 -23.74 9.51
C VAL A 149 -2.10 -22.98 10.20
N THR A 150 -1.10 -22.50 9.45
CA THR A 150 0.04 -21.76 10.04
C THR A 150 -0.41 -20.43 10.63
N PHE A 151 -1.38 -19.75 10.00
CA PHE A 151 -1.97 -18.54 10.55
C PHE A 151 -2.78 -18.81 11.83
N VAL A 152 -3.52 -19.92 11.91
CA VAL A 152 -4.18 -20.33 13.16
C VAL A 152 -3.15 -20.63 14.26
N CYS A 153 -2.05 -21.31 13.94
CA CYS A 153 -0.94 -21.53 14.87
C CYS A 153 -0.35 -20.19 15.37
N PHE A 154 -0.19 -19.21 14.47
CA PHE A 154 0.23 -17.85 14.83
C PHE A 154 -0.76 -17.19 15.80
N LEU A 155 -2.06 -17.24 15.53
CA LEU A 155 -3.07 -16.66 16.44
C LEU A 155 -3.07 -17.32 17.82
N VAL A 156 -2.88 -18.65 17.87
CA VAL A 156 -2.76 -19.38 19.14
C VAL A 156 -1.49 -19.00 19.89
N TRP A 157 -0.37 -18.81 19.18
CA TRP A 157 0.89 -18.35 19.74
C TRP A 157 0.79 -16.94 20.32
N GLU A 158 0.27 -15.98 19.55
CA GLU A 158 0.04 -14.60 19.99
C GLU A 158 -0.86 -14.56 21.23
N ARG A 159 -1.89 -15.41 21.27
CA ARG A 159 -2.80 -15.47 22.42
C ARG A 159 -2.11 -16.01 23.67
N ARG A 160 -1.14 -16.89 23.51
CA ARG A 160 -0.32 -17.42 24.61
C ARG A 160 0.70 -16.39 25.11
N GLN A 161 1.24 -15.56 24.23
CA GLN A 161 2.23 -14.53 24.59
C GLN A 161 1.61 -13.29 25.26
N GLY A 162 0.33 -13.02 25.03
CA GLY A 162 -0.39 -11.96 25.75
C GLY A 162 0.14 -10.56 25.44
N ASP A 163 0.65 -9.86 26.45
CA ASP A 163 1.13 -8.47 26.32
C ASP A 163 2.54 -8.36 25.73
N GLU A 164 3.34 -9.44 25.76
CA GLU A 164 4.65 -9.53 25.09
C GLU A 164 4.55 -9.98 23.64
N ALA A 165 3.33 -10.23 23.15
CA ALA A 165 3.09 -10.69 21.79
C ALA A 165 3.41 -9.62 20.74
N MET A 166 3.77 -10.03 19.52
CA MET A 166 4.07 -9.09 18.43
C MET A 166 2.86 -8.20 18.11
N VAL A 167 1.65 -8.77 18.19
CA VAL A 167 0.38 -8.11 17.92
C VAL A 167 -0.57 -8.39 19.09
N PRO A 168 -0.52 -7.58 20.16
CA PRO A 168 -1.41 -7.74 21.31
C PRO A 168 -2.87 -7.78 20.89
N PHE A 169 -3.59 -8.84 21.25
CA PHE A 169 -5.00 -9.03 20.88
C PHE A 169 -5.90 -7.85 21.30
N ALA A 170 -5.56 -7.18 22.41
CA ALA A 170 -6.26 -5.98 22.86
C ALA A 170 -6.26 -4.87 21.79
N LEU A 171 -5.15 -4.70 21.06
CA LEU A 171 -5.04 -3.72 19.98
C LEU A 171 -5.88 -4.11 18.77
N LEU A 172 -6.00 -5.40 18.46
CA LEU A 172 -6.85 -5.90 17.37
C LEU A 172 -8.34 -5.70 17.66
N THR A 173 -8.75 -5.73 18.93
CA THR A 173 -10.13 -5.44 19.32
C THR A 173 -10.45 -3.94 19.36
N ASN A 174 -9.44 -3.07 19.33
CA ASN A 174 -9.66 -1.63 19.31
C ASN A 174 -10.28 -1.22 17.97
N LYS A 175 -11.54 -0.75 18.05
CA LYS A 175 -12.33 -0.34 16.88
C LYS A 175 -11.58 0.65 15.98
N ILE A 176 -10.81 1.60 16.53
CA ILE A 176 -10.07 2.58 15.71
C ILE A 176 -8.95 1.89 14.93
N ILE A 177 -8.19 1.00 15.57
CA ILE A 177 -7.06 0.31 14.95
C ILE A 177 -7.57 -0.63 13.85
N TRP A 178 -8.57 -1.47 14.15
CA TRP A 178 -9.11 -2.40 13.17
C TRP A 178 -9.77 -1.68 11.97
N SER A 179 -10.48 -0.58 12.23
CA SER A 179 -11.11 0.23 11.18
C SER A 179 -10.07 0.95 10.31
N ALA A 180 -9.01 1.49 10.92
CA ALA A 180 -7.91 2.12 10.19
C ALA A 180 -7.12 1.10 9.37
N ALA A 181 -6.83 -0.06 9.94
CA ALA A 181 -6.12 -1.15 9.27
C ALA A 181 -6.92 -1.68 8.07
N GLY A 182 -8.22 -1.93 8.24
CA GLY A 182 -9.11 -2.30 7.14
C GLY A 182 -9.18 -1.22 6.07
N ASN A 183 -9.52 0.02 6.43
CA ASN A 183 -9.62 1.13 5.49
C ASN A 183 -8.32 1.31 4.68
N MET A 184 -7.16 1.33 5.33
CA MET A 184 -5.86 1.49 4.64
C MET A 184 -5.51 0.31 3.74
N ALA A 185 -5.84 -0.93 4.14
CA ALA A 185 -5.69 -2.13 3.30
C ALA A 185 -6.39 -1.97 1.95
N PHE A 186 -7.65 -1.55 1.98
CA PHE A 186 -8.44 -1.39 0.76
C PHE A 186 -8.08 -0.10 -0.02
N VAL A 187 -7.62 0.96 0.65
CA VAL A 187 -7.13 2.17 -0.02
C VAL A 187 -5.87 1.88 -0.84
N LEU A 188 -4.88 1.19 -0.28
CA LEU A 188 -3.67 0.85 -1.05
C LEU A 188 -3.98 -0.18 -2.15
N ALA A 189 -4.84 -1.16 -1.87
CA ALA A 189 -5.36 -2.08 -2.90
C ALA A 189 -5.97 -1.32 -4.08
N SER A 190 -6.84 -0.35 -3.80
CA SER A 190 -7.44 0.53 -4.79
C SER A 190 -6.37 1.23 -5.63
N ILE A 191 -5.38 1.88 -5.00
CA ILE A 191 -4.33 2.62 -5.74
C ILE A 191 -3.52 1.69 -6.64
N LEU A 192 -3.02 0.57 -6.11
CA LEU A 192 -2.16 -0.34 -6.87
C LEU A 192 -2.88 -1.01 -8.04
N VAL A 193 -4.16 -1.39 -7.86
CA VAL A 193 -4.95 -2.02 -8.93
C VAL A 193 -5.19 -1.02 -10.07
N ALA A 194 -5.65 0.19 -9.77
CA ALA A 194 -5.91 1.20 -10.80
C ALA A 194 -4.62 1.52 -11.58
N ASP A 195 -3.54 1.87 -10.88
CA ASP A 195 -2.29 2.31 -11.52
C ASP A 195 -1.69 1.21 -12.40
N PHE A 196 -1.72 -0.04 -11.95
CA PHE A 196 -1.19 -1.17 -12.71
C PHE A 196 -1.99 -1.44 -13.98
N TYR A 197 -3.31 -1.53 -13.89
CA TYR A 197 -4.15 -1.87 -15.05
C TYR A 197 -4.39 -0.72 -16.01
N LEU A 198 -4.35 0.52 -15.51
CA LEU A 198 -4.38 1.70 -16.35
C LEU A 198 -3.06 1.85 -17.14
N SER A 199 -1.91 1.46 -16.55
CA SER A 199 -0.67 1.35 -17.31
C SER A 199 -0.75 0.27 -18.40
N ILE A 200 -1.36 -0.89 -18.10
CA ILE A 200 -1.61 -1.93 -19.10
C ILE A 200 -2.55 -1.43 -20.20
N TYR A 201 -3.61 -0.71 -19.86
CA TYR A 201 -4.52 -0.07 -20.82
C TYR A 201 -3.75 0.82 -21.80
N PHE A 202 -2.92 1.74 -21.29
CA PHE A 202 -2.16 2.65 -22.14
C PHE A 202 -1.13 1.93 -23.01
N GLN A 203 -0.39 0.96 -22.46
CA GLN A 203 0.62 0.23 -23.22
C GLN A 203 0.01 -0.73 -24.26
N ALA A 204 -1.03 -1.49 -23.89
CA ALA A 204 -1.62 -2.50 -24.76
C ALA A 204 -2.62 -1.90 -25.77
N VAL A 205 -3.51 -1.02 -25.31
CA VAL A 205 -4.63 -0.48 -26.10
C VAL A 205 -4.21 0.76 -26.87
N HIS A 206 -3.60 1.74 -26.21
CA HIS A 206 -3.14 2.98 -26.86
C HIS A 206 -1.79 2.86 -27.57
N ASN A 207 -1.05 1.76 -27.40
CA ASN A 207 0.33 1.59 -27.87
C ASN A 207 1.35 2.54 -27.25
N ASP A 208 1.06 3.07 -26.08
CA ASP A 208 1.96 4.02 -25.47
C ASP A 208 3.28 3.32 -25.12
N SER A 209 4.39 4.02 -25.34
CA SER A 209 5.64 3.60 -24.74
C SER A 209 5.50 3.61 -23.20
N PRO A 210 6.29 2.83 -22.47
CA PRO A 210 6.33 2.88 -21.01
C PRO A 210 6.45 4.29 -20.42
N LEU A 211 7.24 5.17 -21.02
CA LEU A 211 7.28 6.58 -20.65
C LEU A 211 5.93 7.28 -20.88
N MET A 212 5.35 7.16 -22.07
CA MET A 212 4.07 7.79 -22.38
C MET A 212 2.92 7.26 -21.52
N SER A 213 2.92 5.97 -21.18
CA SER A 213 2.00 5.38 -20.22
C SER A 213 2.16 6.03 -18.83
N GLY A 214 3.39 6.24 -18.38
CA GLY A 214 3.66 6.99 -17.15
C GLY A 214 3.18 8.44 -17.20
N VAL A 215 3.36 9.11 -18.35
CA VAL A 215 2.85 10.48 -18.58
C VAL A 215 1.31 10.50 -18.55
N HIS A 216 0.64 9.52 -19.15
CA HIS A 216 -0.82 9.42 -19.13
C HIS A 216 -1.41 9.05 -17.76
N LEU A 217 -0.59 8.63 -16.79
CA LEU A 217 -0.99 8.44 -15.39
C LEU A 217 -0.87 9.73 -14.54
N LEU A 218 -0.25 10.79 -15.08
CA LEU A 218 -0.10 12.07 -14.36
C LEU A 218 -1.41 12.61 -13.77
N PRO A 219 -2.56 12.58 -14.46
CA PRO A 219 -3.81 13.08 -13.89
C PRO A 219 -4.19 12.37 -12.58
N THR A 220 -4.06 11.04 -12.52
CA THR A 220 -4.27 10.28 -11.28
C THR A 220 -3.24 10.65 -10.21
N CYS A 221 -1.95 10.66 -10.56
CA CYS A 221 -0.87 10.96 -9.63
C CYS A 221 -0.97 12.36 -9.02
N LEU A 222 -1.25 13.38 -9.84
CA LEU A 222 -1.45 14.76 -9.40
C LEU A 222 -2.70 14.89 -8.52
N GLY A 223 -3.79 14.23 -8.89
CA GLY A 223 -5.01 14.17 -8.07
C GLY A 223 -4.72 13.62 -6.68
N ILE A 224 -4.01 12.48 -6.61
CA ILE A 224 -3.63 11.84 -5.34
C ILE A 224 -2.76 12.78 -4.51
N VAL A 225 -1.68 13.33 -5.07
CA VAL A 225 -0.74 14.19 -4.32
C VAL A 225 -1.42 15.45 -3.80
N LEU A 226 -2.13 16.17 -4.67
CA LEU A 226 -2.79 17.42 -4.30
C LEU A 226 -3.82 17.19 -3.20
N PHE A 227 -4.69 16.19 -3.35
CA PHE A 227 -5.73 15.93 -2.35
C PHE A 227 -5.23 15.22 -1.10
N THR A 228 -4.09 14.52 -1.16
CA THR A 228 -3.39 14.04 0.02
C THR A 228 -2.90 15.22 0.88
N ILE A 229 -2.29 16.22 0.25
CA ILE A 229 -1.81 17.43 0.95
C ILE A 229 -3.00 18.24 1.49
N ILE A 230 -4.01 18.50 0.64
CA ILE A 230 -5.20 19.26 1.02
C ILE A 230 -5.93 18.57 2.18
N SER A 231 -6.21 17.27 2.09
CA SER A 231 -6.89 16.55 3.16
C SER A 231 -6.07 16.56 4.45
N GLY A 232 -4.76 16.32 4.40
CA GLY A 232 -3.89 16.38 5.58
C GLY A 232 -3.92 17.75 6.27
N VAL A 233 -3.75 18.84 5.51
CA VAL A 233 -3.79 20.21 6.04
C VAL A 233 -5.17 20.57 6.59
N MET A 234 -6.24 20.22 5.85
CA MET A 234 -7.60 20.54 6.25
C MET A 234 -8.05 19.73 7.46
N ILE A 235 -7.64 18.47 7.60
CA ILE A 235 -7.88 17.69 8.82
C ILE A 235 -7.16 18.33 10.00
N GLY A 236 -5.94 18.82 9.82
CA GLY A 236 -5.22 19.55 10.86
C GLY A 236 -5.94 20.83 11.33
N LYS A 237 -6.59 21.56 10.40
CA LYS A 237 -7.34 22.80 10.71
C LYS A 237 -8.75 22.52 11.26
N LEU A 238 -9.50 21.65 10.60
CA LEU A 238 -10.91 21.36 10.88
C LEU A 238 -11.10 20.32 11.99
N GLY A 239 -10.11 19.48 12.24
CA GLY A 239 -10.12 18.46 13.30
C GLY A 239 -10.87 17.17 12.95
N TYR A 240 -11.53 17.09 11.80
CA TYR A 240 -12.34 15.93 11.41
C TYR A 240 -11.70 15.17 10.25
N TYR A 241 -11.38 13.90 10.44
CA TYR A 241 -10.84 13.00 9.42
C TYR A 241 -11.91 12.16 8.71
N LEU A 242 -13.04 11.86 9.39
CA LEU A 242 -14.08 10.96 8.86
C LEU A 242 -14.70 11.47 7.54
N PRO A 243 -15.10 12.74 7.41
CA PRO A 243 -15.68 13.23 6.16
C PRO A 243 -14.74 13.01 4.97
N TRP A 244 -13.43 13.22 5.15
CA TRP A 244 -12.43 13.07 4.08
C TRP A 244 -12.31 11.62 3.62
N THR A 245 -12.23 10.66 4.55
CA THR A 245 -12.12 9.25 4.17
C THR A 245 -13.41 8.69 3.58
N VAL A 246 -14.58 9.08 4.09
CA VAL A 246 -15.90 8.61 3.61
C VAL A 246 -16.18 9.18 2.20
N SER A 247 -16.07 10.50 2.04
CA SER A 247 -16.26 11.14 0.73
C SER A 247 -15.21 10.70 -0.27
N GLY A 248 -13.95 10.61 0.14
CA GLY A 248 -12.86 10.15 -0.71
C GLY A 248 -13.09 8.73 -1.22
N SER A 249 -13.48 7.80 -0.33
CA SER A 249 -13.76 6.41 -0.72
C SER A 249 -14.96 6.31 -1.68
N ALA A 250 -16.01 7.11 -1.46
CA ALA A 250 -17.15 7.18 -2.36
C ALA A 250 -16.77 7.75 -3.74
N ILE A 251 -15.96 8.80 -3.77
CA ILE A 251 -15.45 9.39 -5.01
C ILE A 251 -14.54 8.39 -5.75
N SER A 252 -13.68 7.66 -5.05
CA SER A 252 -12.85 6.60 -5.64
C SER A 252 -13.70 5.48 -6.25
N ALA A 253 -14.79 5.06 -5.59
CA ALA A 253 -15.70 4.05 -6.13
C ALA A 253 -16.38 4.53 -7.42
N ILE A 254 -16.84 5.80 -7.45
CA ILE A 254 -17.39 6.42 -8.67
C ILE A 254 -16.31 6.51 -9.75
N GLY A 255 -15.10 6.94 -9.40
CA GLY A 255 -13.97 7.01 -10.32
C GLY A 255 -13.67 5.66 -10.97
N TYR A 256 -13.68 4.57 -10.19
CA TYR A 256 -13.55 3.22 -10.72
C TYR A 256 -14.70 2.82 -11.66
N GLY A 257 -15.93 3.16 -11.30
CA GLY A 257 -17.09 2.93 -12.18
C GLY A 257 -17.03 3.71 -13.49
N LEU A 258 -16.37 4.86 -13.52
CA LEU A 258 -16.11 5.59 -14.76
C LEU A 258 -14.93 5.01 -15.54
N LEU A 259 -13.88 4.56 -14.85
CA LEU A 259 -12.73 3.88 -15.47
C LEU A 259 -13.12 2.51 -16.08
N SER A 260 -14.23 1.89 -15.66
CA SER A 260 -14.79 0.71 -16.31
C SER A 260 -15.58 1.02 -17.60
N LEU A 261 -15.60 2.27 -18.05
CA LEU A 261 -16.20 2.68 -19.34
C LEU A 261 -15.14 2.93 -20.41
N LEU A 262 -13.88 2.54 -20.14
CA LEU A 262 -12.78 2.72 -21.07
C LEU A 262 -12.92 1.76 -22.25
N SER A 263 -12.79 2.30 -23.45
CA SER A 263 -12.89 1.61 -24.73
C SER A 263 -11.66 1.95 -25.56
N PRO A 264 -11.26 1.11 -26.53
CA PRO A 264 -10.15 1.44 -27.42
C PRO A 264 -10.31 2.77 -28.18
N THR A 265 -11.53 3.30 -28.27
CA THR A 265 -11.84 4.57 -28.93
C THR A 265 -12.09 5.73 -27.96
N THR A 266 -11.87 5.56 -26.66
CA THR A 266 -12.13 6.61 -25.68
C THR A 266 -11.21 7.80 -25.90
N PRO A 267 -11.76 9.03 -26.08
CA PRO A 267 -10.94 10.22 -26.29
C PRO A 267 -10.18 10.63 -25.02
N ALA A 268 -9.04 11.31 -25.22
CA ALA A 268 -8.16 11.74 -24.14
C ALA A 268 -8.85 12.51 -23.01
N ALA A 269 -9.73 13.44 -23.36
CA ALA A 269 -10.45 14.25 -22.39
C ALA A 269 -11.30 13.40 -21.40
N GLN A 270 -11.88 12.29 -21.86
CA GLN A 270 -12.73 11.44 -21.03
C GLN A 270 -11.90 10.66 -20.01
N TRP A 271 -10.87 9.94 -20.45
CA TRP A 271 -10.05 9.16 -19.52
C TRP A 271 -9.25 10.04 -18.56
N ILE A 272 -8.82 11.24 -18.97
CA ILE A 272 -8.22 12.24 -18.07
C ILE A 272 -9.21 12.65 -16.98
N GLY A 273 -10.46 12.95 -17.35
CA GLY A 273 -11.51 13.31 -16.39
C GLY A 273 -11.79 12.21 -15.36
N PHE A 274 -11.85 10.95 -15.82
CA PHE A 274 -12.06 9.80 -14.94
C PHE A 274 -10.89 9.60 -13.97
N GLN A 275 -9.66 9.73 -14.47
CA GLN A 275 -8.45 9.65 -13.66
C GLN A 275 -8.35 10.74 -12.60
N VAL A 276 -8.72 11.98 -12.94
CA VAL A 276 -8.73 13.09 -11.97
C VAL A 276 -9.71 12.78 -10.86
N LEU A 277 -10.95 12.38 -11.18
CA LEU A 277 -11.95 12.06 -10.17
C LEU A 277 -11.46 10.94 -9.24
N TYR A 278 -10.94 9.87 -9.82
CA TYR A 278 -10.35 8.77 -9.06
C TYR A 278 -9.18 9.24 -8.17
N GLY A 279 -8.26 10.04 -8.72
CA GLY A 279 -7.11 10.57 -8.01
C GLY A 279 -7.51 11.47 -6.82
N VAL A 280 -8.54 12.30 -6.99
CA VAL A 280 -9.11 13.12 -5.92
C VAL A 280 -9.65 12.25 -4.77
N GLY A 281 -10.42 11.21 -5.09
CA GLY A 281 -10.97 10.29 -4.09
C GLY A 281 -9.87 9.57 -3.31
N SER A 282 -8.89 9.03 -4.02
CA SER A 282 -7.79 8.26 -3.44
C SER A 282 -6.83 9.15 -2.64
N GLY A 283 -6.58 10.38 -3.08
CA GLY A 283 -5.81 11.37 -2.32
C GLY A 283 -6.45 11.72 -0.97
N CYS A 284 -7.78 11.87 -0.94
CA CYS A 284 -8.51 12.17 0.29
C CYS A 284 -8.47 11.05 1.35
N THR A 285 -8.16 9.81 0.97
CA THR A 285 -8.22 8.63 1.86
C THR A 285 -6.85 8.16 2.37
N THR A 286 -5.75 8.62 1.76
CA THR A 286 -4.41 8.03 2.01
C THR A 286 -3.78 8.40 3.36
N ILE A 287 -4.15 9.54 3.96
CA ILE A 287 -3.64 10.00 5.27
C ILE A 287 -4.63 9.85 6.45
N PRO A 288 -5.96 10.03 6.31
CA PRO A 288 -6.90 10.05 7.44
C PRO A 288 -6.79 8.91 8.45
N GLY A 289 -6.61 7.66 8.00
CA GLY A 289 -6.49 6.50 8.90
C GLY A 289 -5.26 6.56 9.80
N TYR A 290 -4.14 7.06 9.27
CA TYR A 290 -2.93 7.30 10.07
C TYR A 290 -3.14 8.40 11.10
N ILE A 291 -3.80 9.50 10.70
CA ILE A 291 -4.15 10.58 11.65
C ILE A 291 -5.07 10.06 12.75
N ALA A 292 -6.07 9.24 12.41
CA ALA A 292 -6.99 8.69 13.41
C ALA A 292 -6.23 7.86 14.46
N VAL A 293 -5.33 6.98 14.04
CA VAL A 293 -4.52 6.15 14.95
C VAL A 293 -3.57 7.00 15.80
N GLN A 294 -2.86 7.95 15.19
CA GLN A 294 -1.93 8.84 15.90
C GLN A 294 -2.61 9.74 16.95
N ASN A 295 -3.90 10.01 16.82
CA ASN A 295 -4.60 10.94 17.72
C ASN A 295 -5.54 10.26 18.72
N LEU A 296 -5.99 9.03 18.44
CA LEU A 296 -7.03 8.36 19.24
C LEU A 296 -6.54 7.11 19.98
N VAL A 297 -5.32 6.66 19.69
CA VAL A 297 -4.68 5.55 20.40
C VAL A 297 -3.74 6.12 21.47
N PRO A 298 -3.65 5.52 22.67
CA PRO A 298 -2.71 5.95 23.70
C PRO A 298 -1.27 6.00 23.17
N ALA A 299 -0.49 7.02 23.58
CA ALA A 299 0.84 7.30 23.02
C ALA A 299 1.79 6.09 23.04
N ALA A 300 1.76 5.30 24.12
CA ALA A 300 2.57 4.09 24.26
C ALA A 300 2.23 2.99 23.24
N GLN A 301 1.00 2.97 22.72
CA GLN A 301 0.50 1.97 21.79
C GLN A 301 0.55 2.41 20.32
N ILE A 302 0.79 3.70 20.04
CA ILE A 302 0.81 4.25 18.67
C ILE A 302 1.80 3.51 17.77
N PRO A 303 3.07 3.22 18.17
CA PRO A 303 4.03 2.54 17.29
C PRO A 303 3.52 1.17 16.82
N THR A 304 3.04 0.34 17.75
CA THR A 304 2.49 -0.99 17.46
C THR A 304 1.22 -0.89 16.61
N ALA A 305 0.31 0.04 16.93
CA ALA A 305 -0.91 0.26 16.15
C ALA A 305 -0.61 0.70 14.71
N MET A 306 0.36 1.59 14.51
CA MET A 306 0.82 2.02 13.19
C MET A 306 1.43 0.86 12.40
N ALA A 307 2.24 0.01 13.06
CA ALA A 307 2.81 -1.17 12.42
C ALA A 307 1.73 -2.13 11.92
N ILE A 308 0.68 -2.38 12.71
CA ILE A 308 -0.49 -3.19 12.31
C ILE A 308 -1.15 -2.58 11.07
N VAL A 309 -1.41 -1.27 11.07
CA VAL A 309 -2.06 -0.59 9.96
C VAL A 309 -1.23 -0.66 8.68
N ILE A 310 0.08 -0.42 8.76
CA ILE A 310 1.00 -0.49 7.61
C ILE A 310 1.11 -1.92 7.09
N PHE A 311 1.16 -2.92 7.99
CA PHE A 311 1.15 -4.33 7.61
C PHE A 311 -0.14 -4.68 6.86
N CYS A 312 -1.31 -4.33 7.41
CA CYS A 312 -2.59 -4.53 6.74
C CYS A 312 -2.68 -3.77 5.42
N GLN A 313 -2.13 -2.55 5.35
CA GLN A 313 -2.03 -1.76 4.13
C GLN A 313 -1.29 -2.53 3.04
N GLY A 314 -0.08 -2.99 3.33
CA GLY A 314 0.75 -3.76 2.39
C GLY A 314 0.13 -5.10 2.00
N MET A 315 -0.47 -5.80 2.96
CA MET A 315 -1.22 -7.05 2.73
C MET A 315 -2.40 -6.84 1.79
N GLY A 316 -3.22 -5.82 2.04
CA GLY A 316 -4.36 -5.47 1.17
C GLY A 316 -3.91 -5.17 -0.25
N GLY A 317 -2.88 -4.34 -0.40
CA GLY A 317 -2.24 -4.05 -1.69
C GLY A 317 -1.80 -5.29 -2.45
N ALA A 318 -1.07 -6.19 -1.78
CA ALA A 318 -0.56 -7.42 -2.41
C ALA A 318 -1.69 -8.39 -2.80
N VAL A 319 -2.62 -8.66 -1.88
CA VAL A 319 -3.72 -9.61 -2.12
C VAL A 319 -4.61 -9.15 -3.27
N PHE A 320 -5.05 -7.89 -3.26
CA PHE A 320 -5.98 -7.41 -4.29
C PHE A 320 -5.32 -7.21 -5.65
N LEU A 321 -4.03 -6.92 -5.71
CA LEU A 321 -3.30 -6.90 -6.98
C LEU A 321 -3.24 -8.31 -7.60
N ILE A 322 -3.04 -9.35 -6.79
CA ILE A 322 -3.06 -10.75 -7.24
C ILE A 322 -4.48 -11.15 -7.68
N VAL A 323 -5.51 -10.79 -6.90
CA VAL A 323 -6.91 -11.03 -7.28
C VAL A 323 -7.24 -10.34 -8.61
N ALA A 324 -6.85 -9.08 -8.77
CA ALA A 324 -7.03 -8.35 -10.02
C ALA A 324 -6.31 -9.04 -11.19
N ASN A 325 -5.11 -9.58 -10.97
CA ASN A 325 -4.38 -10.37 -11.97
C ASN A 325 -5.08 -11.68 -12.34
N ALA A 326 -5.63 -12.40 -11.37
CA ALA A 326 -6.42 -13.59 -11.64
C ALA A 326 -7.70 -13.25 -12.42
N VAL A 327 -8.41 -12.17 -12.05
CA VAL A 327 -9.62 -11.69 -12.75
C VAL A 327 -9.28 -11.28 -14.17
N PHE A 328 -8.25 -10.46 -14.36
CA PHE A 328 -7.79 -10.02 -15.68
C PHE A 328 -7.40 -11.19 -16.57
N SER A 329 -6.54 -12.08 -16.09
CA SER A 329 -6.01 -13.20 -16.88
C SER A 329 -7.10 -14.19 -17.28
N ASN A 330 -8.01 -14.52 -16.37
CA ASN A 330 -9.14 -15.41 -16.66
C ASN A 330 -10.16 -14.75 -17.61
N SER A 331 -10.48 -13.47 -17.38
CA SER A 331 -11.34 -12.70 -18.27
C SER A 331 -10.76 -12.61 -19.67
N LEU A 332 -9.47 -12.27 -19.80
CA LEU A 332 -8.80 -12.13 -21.09
C LEU A 332 -8.79 -13.46 -21.84
N ARG A 333 -8.42 -14.56 -21.18
CA ARG A 333 -8.50 -15.90 -21.79
C ARG A 333 -9.92 -16.25 -22.23
N HIS A 334 -10.93 -15.92 -21.43
CA HIS A 334 -12.33 -16.16 -21.78
C HIS A 334 -12.75 -15.36 -23.01
N GLN A 335 -12.49 -14.05 -23.04
CA GLN A 335 -12.83 -13.18 -24.18
C GLN A 335 -12.11 -13.61 -25.47
N LEU A 336 -10.82 -13.95 -25.38
CA LEU A 336 -10.04 -14.45 -26.50
C LEU A 336 -10.56 -15.81 -27.02
N ARG A 337 -11.04 -16.70 -26.15
CA ARG A 337 -11.65 -17.98 -26.56
C ARG A 337 -12.93 -17.77 -27.37
N LEU A 338 -13.80 -16.85 -26.92
CA LEU A 338 -15.04 -16.51 -27.64
C LEU A 338 -14.78 -15.98 -29.05
N GLN A 339 -13.63 -15.32 -29.25
CA GLN A 339 -13.26 -14.69 -30.52
C GLN A 339 -12.13 -15.43 -31.26
N SER A 340 -11.79 -16.65 -30.80
CA SER A 340 -10.67 -17.44 -31.33
C SER A 340 -10.76 -17.69 -32.84
N SER A 341 -11.96 -17.90 -33.36
CA SER A 341 -12.23 -18.05 -34.79
C SER A 341 -11.89 -16.82 -35.63
N LYS A 342 -11.96 -15.62 -35.05
CA LYS A 342 -11.65 -14.34 -35.72
C LYS A 342 -10.17 -13.98 -35.60
N ILE A 343 -9.53 -14.32 -34.49
CA ILE A 343 -8.13 -13.93 -34.18
C ILE A 343 -7.14 -14.87 -34.88
N GLY A 344 -7.42 -16.18 -34.91
CA GLY A 344 -6.53 -17.18 -35.51
C GLY A 344 -5.22 -17.43 -34.73
N VAL A 345 -5.15 -16.99 -33.47
CA VAL A 345 -4.00 -17.17 -32.57
C VAL A 345 -4.48 -17.80 -31.26
N ALA A 346 -3.68 -18.69 -30.68
CA ALA A 346 -4.00 -19.30 -29.40
C ALA A 346 -4.10 -18.22 -28.29
N PRO A 347 -5.16 -18.24 -27.44
CA PRO A 347 -5.33 -17.27 -26.35
C PRO A 347 -4.10 -17.15 -25.44
N ASP A 348 -3.44 -18.27 -25.12
CA ASP A 348 -2.27 -18.27 -24.24
C ASP A 348 -1.05 -17.59 -24.88
N ALA A 349 -0.93 -17.61 -26.22
CA ALA A 349 0.14 -16.88 -26.90
C ALA A 349 -0.04 -15.36 -26.76
N VAL A 350 -1.29 -14.86 -26.83
CA VAL A 350 -1.61 -13.44 -26.63
C VAL A 350 -1.33 -13.02 -25.19
N VAL A 351 -1.77 -13.82 -24.21
CA VAL A 351 -1.52 -13.55 -22.78
C VAL A 351 -0.02 -13.53 -22.47
N ASN A 352 0.74 -14.49 -22.99
CA ASN A 352 2.18 -14.59 -22.76
C ASN A 352 2.99 -13.51 -23.48
N ALA A 353 2.53 -13.03 -24.64
CA ALA A 353 3.16 -11.91 -25.34
C ALA A 353 3.04 -10.60 -24.54
N GLY A 354 1.98 -10.48 -23.72
CA GLY A 354 1.73 -9.31 -22.89
C GLY A 354 1.52 -8.02 -23.70
N ALA A 355 1.44 -6.89 -23.01
CA ALA A 355 1.11 -5.59 -23.62
C ALA A 355 2.07 -5.17 -24.74
N ARG A 356 3.38 -5.46 -24.61
CA ARG A 356 4.40 -5.04 -25.60
C ARG A 356 4.56 -6.00 -26.77
N GLY A 357 4.37 -7.30 -26.53
CA GLY A 357 4.48 -8.32 -27.59
C GLY A 357 3.24 -8.39 -28.46
N LEU A 358 2.11 -7.79 -28.03
CA LEU A 358 0.83 -7.90 -28.71
C LEU A 358 0.90 -7.50 -30.19
N ARG A 359 1.48 -6.33 -30.49
CA ARG A 359 1.60 -5.84 -31.87
C ARG A 359 2.70 -6.52 -32.68
N GLN A 360 3.62 -7.24 -32.03
CA GLN A 360 4.55 -8.10 -32.76
C GLN A 360 3.86 -9.40 -33.21
N LEU A 361 2.93 -9.89 -32.39
CA LEU A 361 2.15 -11.09 -32.67
C LEU A 361 1.01 -10.81 -33.65
N ILE A 362 0.38 -9.64 -33.57
CA ILE A 362 -0.75 -9.22 -34.39
C ILE A 362 -0.50 -7.76 -34.86
N PRO A 363 0.19 -7.58 -36.00
CA PRO A 363 0.71 -6.29 -36.43
C PRO A 363 -0.33 -5.18 -36.54
N ASP A 364 -1.45 -5.40 -37.24
CA ASP A 364 -2.57 -4.46 -37.36
C ASP A 364 -3.79 -5.13 -38.01
N GLY A 365 -4.96 -4.46 -37.96
CA GLY A 365 -6.18 -4.84 -38.67
C GLY A 365 -7.33 -5.30 -37.77
N GLU A 366 -8.34 -5.93 -38.37
CA GLU A 366 -9.57 -6.32 -37.68
C GLU A 366 -9.30 -7.28 -36.50
N ARG A 367 -8.28 -8.14 -36.62
CA ARG A 367 -7.82 -9.04 -35.56
C ARG A 367 -7.27 -8.30 -34.35
N LEU A 368 -6.52 -7.23 -34.58
CA LEU A 368 -5.97 -6.41 -33.49
C LEU A 368 -7.12 -5.72 -32.76
N ALA A 369 -8.08 -5.12 -33.47
CA ALA A 369 -9.24 -4.46 -32.86
C ALA A 369 -10.05 -5.40 -31.96
N VAL A 370 -10.23 -6.64 -32.39
CA VAL A 370 -10.89 -7.73 -31.63
C VAL A 370 -10.12 -8.02 -30.33
N VAL A 371 -8.80 -8.16 -30.41
CA VAL A 371 -7.97 -8.39 -29.21
C VAL A 371 -7.92 -7.18 -28.29
N LEU A 372 -7.80 -5.95 -28.82
CA LEU A 372 -7.83 -4.73 -28.02
C LEU A 372 -9.13 -4.60 -27.25
N ARG A 373 -10.25 -4.99 -27.85
CA ARG A 373 -11.54 -5.03 -27.15
C ARG A 373 -11.59 -6.09 -26.06
N ALA A 374 -11.03 -7.27 -26.30
CA ALA A 374 -10.90 -8.29 -25.26
C ALA A 374 -10.04 -7.80 -24.07
N TYR A 375 -9.01 -7.00 -24.33
CA TYR A 375 -8.21 -6.32 -23.30
C TYR A 375 -9.03 -5.32 -22.50
N THR A 376 -9.76 -4.41 -23.16
CA THR A 376 -10.59 -3.41 -22.46
C THR A 376 -11.70 -4.05 -21.65
N ASP A 377 -12.42 -5.02 -22.20
CA ASP A 377 -13.49 -5.73 -21.49
C ASP A 377 -12.94 -6.48 -20.24
N SER A 378 -11.68 -6.92 -20.31
CA SER A 378 -11.01 -7.57 -19.17
C SER A 378 -10.50 -6.58 -18.14
N ILE A 379 -10.10 -5.38 -18.56
CA ILE A 379 -9.76 -4.27 -17.67
C ILE A 379 -11.03 -3.78 -16.96
N ASP A 380 -12.18 -3.71 -17.64
CA ASP A 380 -13.46 -3.32 -17.04
C ASP A 380 -13.84 -4.24 -15.87
N ASN A 381 -13.66 -5.55 -16.04
CA ASN A 381 -13.85 -6.54 -14.97
C ASN A 381 -12.94 -6.28 -13.76
N VAL A 382 -11.70 -5.83 -13.99
CA VAL A 382 -10.80 -5.42 -12.91
C VAL A 382 -11.25 -4.12 -12.26
N MET A 383 -11.74 -3.15 -13.04
CA MET A 383 -12.27 -1.90 -12.50
C MET A 383 -13.48 -2.15 -11.59
N TYR A 384 -14.33 -3.14 -11.88
CA TYR A 384 -15.39 -3.56 -10.97
C TYR A 384 -14.86 -4.15 -9.65
N VAL A 385 -13.75 -4.89 -9.67
CA VAL A 385 -13.05 -5.30 -8.43
C VAL A 385 -12.61 -4.06 -7.65
N GLY A 386 -12.08 -3.06 -8.34
CA GLY A 386 -11.72 -1.76 -7.78
C GLY A 386 -12.91 -1.03 -7.12
N VAL A 387 -14.09 -1.03 -7.75
CA VAL A 387 -15.33 -0.51 -7.14
C VAL A 387 -15.62 -1.25 -5.83
N GLY A 388 -15.58 -2.59 -5.84
CA GLY A 388 -15.81 -3.40 -4.64
C GLY A 388 -14.83 -3.07 -3.51
N VAL A 389 -13.54 -2.96 -3.84
CA VAL A 389 -12.48 -2.56 -2.90
C VAL A 389 -12.75 -1.18 -2.30
N ALA A 390 -13.09 -0.19 -3.13
CA ALA A 390 -13.41 1.16 -2.66
C ALA A 390 -14.67 1.21 -1.77
N CYS A 391 -15.70 0.43 -2.10
CA CYS A 391 -16.90 0.29 -1.26
C CYS A 391 -16.60 -0.35 0.10
N VAL A 392 -15.70 -1.33 0.15
CA VAL A 392 -15.27 -1.92 1.44
C VAL A 392 -14.42 -0.92 2.22
N ALA A 393 -13.54 -0.16 1.57
CA ALA A 393 -12.82 0.95 2.21
C ALA A 393 -13.79 1.97 2.84
N PHE A 394 -14.84 2.33 2.12
CA PHE A 394 -15.92 3.20 2.60
C PHE A 394 -16.61 2.61 3.84
N ALA A 395 -16.91 1.31 3.86
CA ALA A 395 -17.53 0.67 5.02
C ALA A 395 -16.62 0.73 6.27
N PHE A 396 -15.33 0.42 6.12
CA PHE A 396 -14.37 0.51 7.22
C PHE A 396 -14.14 1.94 7.71
N ALA A 397 -14.26 2.94 6.83
CA ALA A 397 -14.10 4.35 7.19
C ALA A 397 -15.04 4.77 8.34
N TRP A 398 -16.30 4.32 8.32
CA TRP A 398 -17.30 4.61 9.37
C TRP A 398 -16.88 4.11 10.75
N GLY A 399 -16.11 3.02 10.80
CA GLY A 399 -15.59 2.46 12.03
C GLY A 399 -14.62 3.39 12.77
N LEU A 400 -13.98 4.33 12.08
CA LEU A 400 -13.11 5.33 12.70
C LEU A 400 -13.88 6.33 13.59
N GLY A 401 -15.19 6.49 13.36
CA GLY A 401 -16.05 7.38 14.15
C GLY A 401 -15.84 8.87 13.89
N PHE A 402 -16.85 9.67 14.24
CA PHE A 402 -16.81 11.13 14.07
C PHE A 402 -16.25 11.78 15.34
N LYS A 403 -14.93 12.03 15.37
CA LYS A 403 -14.23 12.63 16.51
C LYS A 403 -13.44 13.86 16.08
N ASP A 404 -13.45 14.90 16.92
CA ASP A 404 -12.62 16.10 16.73
C ASP A 404 -11.24 15.88 17.39
N ILE A 405 -10.21 15.67 16.57
CA ILE A 405 -8.85 15.43 17.06
C ILE A 405 -8.25 16.64 17.79
N ARG A 406 -8.76 17.86 17.56
CA ARG A 406 -8.26 19.07 18.23
C ARG A 406 -8.63 19.07 19.70
N LYS A 407 -9.84 18.59 20.03
CA LYS A 407 -10.31 18.43 21.41
C LYS A 407 -9.49 17.36 22.13
N VAL A 408 -9.21 16.25 21.46
CA VAL A 408 -8.38 15.18 22.04
C VAL A 408 -6.95 15.67 22.31
N LYS A 409 -6.34 16.40 21.38
CA LYS A 409 -5.03 17.04 21.61
C LYS A 409 -5.06 18.02 22.79
N ALA A 410 -6.09 18.84 22.89
CA ALA A 410 -6.21 19.80 24.00
C ALA A 410 -6.32 19.08 25.36
N MET A 411 -7.08 17.99 25.43
CA MET A 411 -7.20 17.18 26.65
C MET A 411 -5.88 16.51 27.04
N ASN A 412 -5.18 15.90 26.08
CA ASN A 412 -3.88 15.26 26.34
C ASN A 412 -2.83 16.27 26.79
N ASN A 413 -2.82 17.46 26.20
CA ASN A 413 -1.91 18.53 26.60
C ASN A 413 -2.23 19.01 28.03
N ALA A 414 -3.51 19.19 28.38
CA ALA A 414 -3.92 19.59 29.73
C ALA A 414 -3.49 18.56 30.79
N GLN A 415 -3.70 17.26 30.53
CA GLN A 415 -3.26 16.18 31.43
C GLN A 415 -1.73 16.14 31.58
N THR A 416 -0.99 16.40 30.50
CA THR A 416 0.47 16.46 30.55
C THR A 416 0.93 17.62 31.43
N THR A 417 0.35 18.81 31.24
CA THR A 417 0.64 20.00 32.07
C THR A 417 0.29 19.78 33.54
N GLU A 418 -0.84 19.14 33.85
CA GLU A 418 -1.21 18.77 35.23
C GLU A 418 -0.23 17.76 35.84
N SER A 419 0.20 16.73 35.09
CA SER A 419 1.18 15.75 35.59
C SER A 419 2.57 16.35 35.87
N VAL A 420 3.00 17.30 35.04
CA VAL A 420 4.27 18.00 35.21
C VAL A 420 4.18 18.94 36.41
N ALA A 421 3.09 19.69 36.54
CA ALA A 421 2.84 20.55 37.69
C ALA A 421 2.68 19.76 39.01
N ALA A 422 2.15 18.53 38.97
CA ALA A 422 2.09 17.64 40.12
C ALA A 422 3.47 17.11 40.52
N LYS A 423 4.33 16.76 39.55
CA LYS A 423 5.72 16.35 39.80
C LYS A 423 6.59 17.49 40.34
N GLU A 424 6.34 18.73 39.92
CA GLU A 424 7.06 19.91 40.45
C GLU A 424 6.63 20.30 41.87
N LYS A 425 5.40 19.94 42.28
CA LYS A 425 4.87 20.24 43.62
C LYS A 425 5.25 19.22 44.69
N ASP A 426 5.75 18.04 44.31
CA ASP A 426 6.10 16.98 45.25
C ASP A 426 7.50 16.37 44.92
N PRO A 427 8.60 17.09 45.20
CA PRO A 427 9.95 16.63 44.87
C PRO A 427 10.45 15.46 45.74
N GLU A 428 9.78 15.16 46.86
CA GLU A 428 10.29 14.25 47.91
C GLU A 428 9.72 12.82 47.87
N ALA A 429 8.84 12.47 46.93
CA ALA A 429 8.30 11.10 46.82
C ALA A 429 9.21 10.12 46.02
N GLY A 430 10.40 10.55 45.63
CA GLY A 430 11.35 9.79 44.81
C GLY A 430 12.76 9.78 45.38
N SER A 431 12.93 9.29 46.61
CA SER A 431 14.21 8.82 47.14
C SER A 431 14.12 7.36 47.57
#